data_AF-A0A292ZP90-F1
#
_entry.id   AF-A0A292ZP90-F1
#
_cell.length_a   1.000
_cell.length_b   1.000
_cell.length_c   1.000
_cell.angle_alpha   90.00
_cell.angle_beta   90.00
_cell.angle_gamma   90.00
#
_symmetry.space_group_name_H-M   'P 1'
#
loop_
_entity.id
_entity.type
_entity.pdbx_description
1 polymer ?
#
loop_
_entity_poly.entity_id
_entity_poly.type
_entity_poly.pdbx_seq_one_letter_code
_entity_poly.pdbx_strand_id
1 'polypeptide(L)'
;MTGTSPRLSVRIDPRHLTLIEDVARKQNVSPSQVVRWAIDAYLAGAHDHGSSRRRLARLAEFQNLALDVIILEQYPELRERMIAETDKRLEQYHGA
;
A
#
# COMPACT_ATOMS: atom_id res chain seq x y z
N MET A 1 23.96 22.91 -1.96
CA MET A 1 23.76 23.16 -3.41
C MET A 1 22.53 24.04 -3.57
N THR A 2 22.71 25.36 -3.65
CA THR A 2 21.61 26.34 -3.85
C THR A 2 21.31 26.45 -5.34
N GLY A 3 20.62 25.45 -5.88
CA GLY A 3 20.00 25.52 -7.20
C GLY A 3 18.58 26.05 -7.05
N THR A 4 18.22 27.08 -7.82
CA THR A 4 16.84 27.58 -7.90
C THR A 4 15.91 26.42 -8.25
N SER A 5 14.98 26.08 -7.36
CA SER A 5 14.01 25.01 -7.63
C SER A 5 13.17 25.37 -8.87
N PRO A 6 13.00 24.45 -9.83
CA PRO A 6 12.21 24.71 -11.03
C PRO A 6 10.75 25.02 -10.66
N ARG A 7 10.13 25.97 -11.36
CA ARG A 7 8.72 26.33 -11.16
C ARG A 7 7.82 25.44 -12.01
N LEU A 8 6.90 24.76 -11.35
CA LEU A 8 5.82 24.00 -11.99
C LEU A 8 4.47 24.63 -11.63
N SER A 9 3.66 24.92 -12.65
CA SER A 9 2.28 25.40 -12.47
C SER A 9 1.31 24.26 -12.79
N VAL A 10 0.49 23.87 -11.81
CA VAL A 10 -0.51 22.81 -11.95
C VAL A 10 -1.90 23.36 -11.71
N ARG A 11 -2.90 22.84 -12.44
CA ARG A 11 -4.31 23.08 -12.12
C ARG A 11 -4.76 22.06 -11.10
N ILE A 12 -5.44 22.54 -10.05
CA ILE A 12 -5.89 21.73 -8.93
C ILE A 12 -7.40 21.83 -8.86
N ASP A 13 -8.07 20.73 -8.50
CA ASP A 13 -9.50 20.75 -8.20
C ASP A 13 -9.78 21.76 -7.06
N PRO A 14 -10.80 22.63 -7.19
CA PRO A 14 -11.15 23.60 -6.16
C PRO A 14 -11.35 23.00 -4.76
N ARG A 15 -11.89 21.77 -4.67
CA ARG A 15 -12.09 21.07 -3.39
C ARG A 15 -10.78 20.72 -2.71
N HIS A 16 -9.76 20.34 -3.49
CA HIS A 16 -8.43 20.06 -2.95
C HIS A 16 -7.73 21.33 -2.50
N LEU A 17 -7.95 22.47 -3.18
CA LEU A 17 -7.38 23.75 -2.76
C LEU A 17 -7.84 24.11 -1.35
N THR A 18 -9.13 23.99 -1.04
CA THR A 18 -9.66 24.25 0.30
C THR A 18 -9.01 23.35 1.36
N LEU A 19 -8.86 22.06 1.07
CA LEU A 19 -8.20 21.12 1.98
C LEU A 19 -6.72 21.46 2.20
N ILE A 20 -6.02 21.85 1.14
CA ILE A 20 -4.60 22.26 1.21
C ILE A 20 -4.46 23.52 2.07
N GLU A 21 -5.31 24.52 1.87
CA GLU A 21 -5.30 25.77 2.64
C GLU A 21 -5.58 25.52 4.13
N ASP A 22 -6.52 24.63 4.44
CA ASP A 22 -6.84 24.25 5.81
C ASP A 22 -5.66 23.56 6.51
N VAL A 23 -4.97 22.64 5.82
CA VAL A 23 -3.76 21.98 6.33
C VAL A 23 -2.63 22.99 6.50
N ALA A 24 -2.42 23.86 5.52
CA ALA A 24 -1.41 24.90 5.54
C ALA A 24 -1.61 25.84 6.74
N ARG A 25 -2.85 26.25 7.00
CA ARG A 25 -3.21 27.07 8.17
C ARG A 25 -2.96 26.34 9.48
N LYS A 26 -3.37 25.07 9.59
CA LYS A 26 -3.17 24.25 10.81
C LYS A 26 -1.69 24.05 11.15
N GLN A 27 -0.83 23.97 10.12
CA GLN A 27 0.60 23.70 10.28
C GLN A 27 1.48 24.96 10.18
N ASN A 28 0.87 26.14 10.01
CA ASN A 28 1.56 27.42 9.82
C ASN A 28 2.61 27.40 8.69
N VAL A 29 2.24 26.82 7.54
CA VAL A 29 3.08 26.73 6.34
C VAL A 29 2.35 27.30 5.12
N SER A 30 3.06 27.51 4.02
CA SER A 30 2.42 27.91 2.76
C SER A 30 1.69 26.73 2.10
N PRO A 31 0.59 26.98 1.37
CA PRO A 31 -0.08 25.95 0.56
C PRO A 31 0.88 25.22 -0.39
N SER A 32 1.84 25.95 -0.98
CA SER A 32 2.87 25.36 -1.84
C SER A 32 3.78 24.38 -1.09
N GLN A 33 4.03 24.57 0.20
CA GLN A 33 4.81 23.63 1.00
C GLN A 33 4.04 22.32 1.22
N VAL A 34 2.74 22.41 1.50
CA VAL A 34 1.87 21.23 1.63
C VAL A 34 1.85 20.42 0.32
N VAL A 35 1.74 21.11 -0.82
CA VAL A 35 1.80 20.45 -2.14
C VAL A 35 3.15 19.78 -2.37
N ARG A 36 4.27 20.44 -2.02
CA ARG A 36 5.61 19.82 -2.12
C ARG A 36 5.72 18.57 -1.27
N TRP A 37 5.28 18.60 -0.01
CA TRP A 37 5.29 17.42 0.85
C TRP A 37 4.41 16.29 0.34
N ALA A 38 3.25 16.60 -0.23
CA ALA A 38 2.38 15.60 -0.84
C ALA A 38 3.06 14.92 -2.05
N ILE A 39 3.77 15.70 -2.87
CA ILE A 39 4.56 15.18 -4.00
C ILE A 39 5.70 14.30 -3.49
N ASP A 40 6.47 14.76 -2.49
CA ASP A 40 7.58 14.02 -1.91
C ASP A 40 7.10 12.69 -1.31
N ALA A 41 6.00 12.71 -0.55
CA ALA A 41 5.39 11.53 0.04
C ALA A 41 4.88 10.56 -1.04
N TYR A 42 4.23 11.08 -2.09
CA TYR A 42 3.76 10.25 -3.20
C TYR A 42 4.92 9.61 -3.96
N LEU A 43 5.99 10.34 -4.24
CA LEU A 43 7.15 9.81 -4.98
C LEU A 43 7.96 8.83 -4.13
N ALA A 44 8.17 9.12 -2.85
CA ALA A 44 8.78 8.18 -1.91
C ALA A 44 7.96 6.88 -1.80
N GLY A 45 6.63 7.02 -1.69
CA GLY A 45 5.71 5.90 -1.71
C GLY A 45 5.75 5.14 -3.04
N ALA A 46 5.61 5.81 -4.18
CA ALA A 46 5.53 5.18 -5.50
C ALA A 46 6.75 4.29 -5.80
N HIS A 47 7.93 4.68 -5.30
CA HIS A 47 9.15 3.88 -5.39
C HIS A 47 9.09 2.60 -4.52
N ASP A 48 8.34 2.63 -3.41
CA ASP A 48 8.12 1.51 -2.50
C ASP A 48 6.96 0.60 -2.96
N HIS A 49 5.91 1.11 -3.59
CA HIS A 49 4.72 0.29 -3.94
C HIS A 49 5.05 -0.92 -4.85
N GLY A 50 5.96 -0.75 -5.81
CA GLY A 50 6.36 -1.83 -6.73
C GLY A 50 7.29 -2.89 -6.11
N SER A 51 8.08 -2.51 -5.09
CA SER A 51 9.01 -3.39 -4.39
C SER A 51 8.37 -4.02 -3.15
N SER A 52 7.60 -3.24 -2.39
CA SER A 52 6.80 -3.63 -1.24
C SER A 52 5.74 -4.66 -1.61
N ARG A 53 4.99 -4.49 -2.71
CA ARG A 53 3.99 -5.50 -3.14
C ARG A 53 4.63 -6.86 -3.47
N ARG A 54 5.77 -6.87 -4.17
CA ARG A 54 6.50 -8.12 -4.48
C ARG A 54 7.15 -8.72 -3.24
N ARG A 55 7.60 -7.90 -2.30
CA ARG A 55 8.14 -8.37 -1.01
C ARG A 55 7.04 -8.98 -0.15
N LEU A 56 5.89 -8.34 -0.06
CA LEU A 56 4.72 -8.83 0.67
C LEU A 56 4.20 -10.13 0.07
N ALA A 57 4.10 -10.23 -1.26
CA ALA A 57 3.74 -11.48 -1.92
C ALA A 57 4.72 -12.62 -1.58
N ARG A 58 6.03 -12.36 -1.65
CA ARG A 58 7.06 -13.35 -1.27
C ARG A 58 6.99 -13.74 0.21
N LEU A 59 6.74 -12.79 1.10
CA LEU A 59 6.62 -13.06 2.54
C LEU A 59 5.37 -13.87 2.84
N ALA A 60 4.25 -13.55 2.19
CA ALA A 60 3.00 -14.29 2.32
C ALA A 60 3.16 -15.73 1.80
N GLU A 61 3.81 -15.92 0.65
CA GLU A 61 4.09 -17.25 0.12
C GLU A 61 5.01 -18.06 1.04
N PHE A 62 6.04 -17.42 1.60
CA PHE A 62 6.90 -18.05 2.61
C PHE A 62 6.11 -18.48 3.85
N GLN A 63 5.22 -17.64 4.36
CA GLN A 63 4.36 -17.97 5.51
C GLN A 63 3.41 -19.11 5.18
N ASN A 64 2.77 -19.09 4.02
CA ASN A 64 1.88 -20.16 3.57
C ASN A 64 2.63 -21.49 3.49
N LEU A 65 3.83 -21.50 2.91
CA LEU A 65 4.66 -22.70 2.81
C LEU A 65 5.08 -23.23 4.19
N ALA A 66 5.50 -22.34 5.09
CA ALA A 66 5.89 -22.72 6.44
C ALA A 66 4.71 -23.34 7.22
N LEU A 67 3.51 -22.75 7.08
CA LEU A 67 2.29 -23.29 7.68
C LEU A 67 1.92 -24.66 7.10
N ASP A 68 2.06 -24.85 5.78
CA ASP A 68 1.80 -26.14 5.13
C ASP A 68 2.72 -27.25 5.68
N VAL A 69 4.00 -26.94 5.86
CA VAL A 69 4.97 -27.87 6.48
C VAL A 69 4.57 -28.22 7.91
N ILE A 70 4.24 -27.22 8.73
CA ILE A 70 3.82 -27.43 10.12
C ILE A 70 2.55 -28.29 10.19
N ILE A 71 1.56 -28.03 9.33
CA ILE A 71 0.30 -28.79 9.29
C ILE A 71 0.57 -30.23 8.86
N LEU A 72 1.42 -30.45 7.86
CA LEU A 72 1.79 -31.79 7.41
C LEU A 72 2.50 -32.61 8.50
N GLU A 73 3.34 -31.96 9.31
CA GLU A 73 4.06 -32.64 10.38
C GLU A 73 3.20 -32.92 11.60
N GLN A 74 2.32 -31.98 11.97
CA GLN A 74 1.60 -32.03 13.25
C GLN A 74 0.16 -32.52 13.14
N TYR A 75 -0.51 -32.26 12.00
CA TYR A 75 -1.94 -32.56 11.78
C TYR A 75 -2.22 -32.96 10.32
N PRO A 76 -1.56 -34.00 9.77
CA PRO A 76 -1.67 -34.35 8.36
C PRO A 76 -3.11 -34.64 7.90
N GLU A 77 -3.95 -35.17 8.79
CA GLU A 77 -5.35 -35.48 8.53
C GLU A 77 -6.23 -34.24 8.26
N LEU A 78 -5.80 -33.05 8.69
CA LEU A 78 -6.55 -31.82 8.50
C LEU A 78 -6.27 -31.16 7.14
N ARG A 79 -5.18 -31.54 6.47
CA ARG A 79 -4.71 -30.85 5.25
C ARG A 79 -5.76 -30.81 4.15
N GLU A 80 -6.32 -31.96 3.77
CA GLU A 80 -7.32 -32.03 2.69
C GLU A 80 -8.59 -31.26 3.04
N ARG A 81 -9.01 -31.31 4.30
CA ARG A 81 -10.17 -30.55 4.79
C ARG A 81 -9.92 -29.03 4.72
N MET A 82 -8.71 -28.58 5.05
CA MET A 82 -8.34 -27.17 5.00
C MET A 82 -8.27 -26.65 3.56
N ILE A 83 -7.78 -27.47 2.62
CA ILE A 83 -7.79 -27.14 1.18
C ILE A 83 -9.23 -26.97 0.69
N ALA A 84 -10.09 -27.97 0.93
CA ALA A 84 -11.48 -27.93 0.48
C ALA A 84 -12.28 -26.75 1.05
N GLU A 85 -12.06 -26.40 2.32
CA GLU A 85 -12.70 -25.23 2.95
C GLU A 85 -12.14 -23.91 2.41
N THR A 86 -10.87 -23.86 2.02
CA THR A 86 -10.25 -22.69 1.39
C THR A 86 -10.84 -22.45 0.00
N ASP A 87 -10.96 -23.51 -0.82
CA ASP A 87 -11.56 -23.44 -2.15
C ASP A 87 -13.02 -22.95 -2.07
N LYS A 88 -13.80 -23.51 -1.14
CA LYS A 88 -15.18 -23.10 -0.88
C LYS A 88 -15.30 -21.60 -0.52
N ARG A 89 -14.38 -21.08 0.30
CA ARG A 89 -14.39 -19.65 0.67
C ARG A 89 -13.94 -18.76 -0.48
N LEU A 90 -13.00 -19.24 -1.29
CA LEU A 90 -12.57 -18.52 -2.49
C LEU A 90 -13.75 -18.34 -3.45
N GLU A 91 -14.50 -19.41 -3.72
CA GLU A 91 -15.71 -19.36 -4.53
C GLU A 91 -16.79 -18.44 -3.92
N GLN A 92 -17.02 -18.55 -2.60
CA GLN A 92 -18.07 -17.81 -1.91
C GLN A 92 -17.81 -16.30 -1.84
N TYR A 93 -16.57 -15.86 -1.62
CA TYR A 93 -16.24 -14.46 -1.38
C TYR A 93 -15.58 -13.75 -2.56
N HIS A 94 -14.99 -14.51 -3.49
CA HIS A 94 -14.22 -13.95 -4.58
C HIS A 94 -14.71 -14.39 -5.96
N GLY A 95 -15.76 -15.23 -6.04
CA GLY A 95 -16.53 -15.50 -7.25
C GLY A 95 -15.63 -15.78 -8.44
N ALA A 96 -14.99 -16.95 -8.43
CA ALA A 96 -14.17 -17.40 -9.55
C ALA A 96 -14.94 -17.39 -10.88
#